data_AF-A0A3D0UQA9-F1
#
_entry.id   AF-A0A3D0UQA9-F1
#
_cell.length_a   1.000
_cell.length_b   1.000
_cell.length_c   1.000
_cell.angle_alpha   90.00
_cell.angle_beta   90.00
_cell.angle_gamma   90.00
#
_symmetry.space_group_name_H-M   'P 1'
#
loop_
_entity.id
_entity.type
_entity.pdbx_description
1 polymer ?
#
loop_
_entity_poly.entity_id
_entity_poly.type
_entity_poly.pdbx_seq_one_letter_code
_entity_poly.pdbx_strand_id
1 'polypeptide(L)'
;CTDGCSVVKVLHLLHDVLTYHNYALAHNIAGRLSLVRHMYLQSMVKTLAAKHKQSSAWVYRRYARKLEDGRRVIVVTIPRDPPKKPLVAMFGPHSLARDPKATIKDRKPCTYLPRTELVKRLLNGKCELCGSVERIEVHHVRKLADVRKKYHGRKPPQWVTFMLGRRRKTVVVCQSCHRSIHVGTYDGPKLN
;
A
#
# COMPACT_ATOMS: atom_id res chain seq x y z
N CYS A 1 -25.31 -14.13 -1.68
CA CYS A 1 -24.72 -13.42 -0.52
C CYS A 1 -23.47 -12.57 -0.86
N THR A 2 -23.27 -12.16 -2.11
CA THR A 2 -22.04 -11.48 -2.60
C THR A 2 -22.16 -9.96 -2.67
N ASP A 3 -23.38 -9.42 -2.74
CA ASP A 3 -23.59 -8.01 -3.08
C ASP A 3 -23.31 -7.03 -1.93
N GLY A 4 -23.46 -7.46 -0.67
CA GLY A 4 -23.18 -6.59 0.47
C GLY A 4 -21.69 -6.42 0.77
N CYS A 5 -20.90 -7.49 0.67
CA CYS A 5 -19.57 -7.56 1.28
C CYS A 5 -18.57 -6.53 0.72
N SER A 6 -18.62 -6.24 -0.58
CA SER A 6 -17.74 -5.22 -1.21
C SER A 6 -18.18 -3.78 -0.95
N VAL A 7 -19.47 -3.51 -0.67
CA VAL A 7 -19.92 -2.16 -0.28
C VAL A 7 -19.35 -1.78 1.08
N VAL A 8 -19.41 -2.69 2.04
CA VAL A 8 -18.95 -2.39 3.39
C VAL A 8 -17.43 -2.33 3.48
N LYS A 9 -16.69 -3.11 2.69
CA LYS A 9 -15.24 -2.91 2.59
C LYS A 9 -14.90 -1.51 2.12
N VAL A 10 -15.57 -0.99 1.09
CA VAL A 10 -15.38 0.40 0.62
C VAL A 10 -15.76 1.41 1.70
N LEU A 11 -16.86 1.17 2.41
CA LEU A 11 -17.32 2.08 3.46
C LEU A 11 -16.41 2.08 4.70
N HIS A 12 -15.87 0.93 5.12
CA HIS A 12 -14.91 0.85 6.23
C HIS A 12 -13.58 1.50 5.87
N LEU A 13 -13.08 1.27 4.64
CA LEU A 13 -11.86 1.92 4.15
C LEU A 13 -12.01 3.44 4.10
N LEU A 14 -13.18 3.95 3.71
CA LEU A 14 -13.45 5.39 3.68
C LEU A 14 -13.75 5.98 5.05
N HIS A 15 -14.36 5.21 5.96
CA HIS A 15 -14.55 5.60 7.35
C HIS A 15 -13.18 5.78 8.01
N ASP A 16 -12.31 4.75 7.97
CA ASP A 16 -11.01 4.76 8.65
C ASP A 16 -10.11 5.92 8.22
N VAL A 17 -10.15 6.33 6.94
CA VAL A 17 -9.38 7.50 6.43
C VAL A 17 -9.92 8.83 6.97
N LEU A 18 -11.23 8.94 7.19
CA LEU A 18 -11.87 10.16 7.69
C LEU A 18 -12.00 10.21 9.22
N THR A 19 -12.00 9.06 9.90
CA THR A 19 -11.96 8.94 11.37
C THR A 19 -10.55 8.97 11.95
N TYR A 20 -9.60 9.61 11.28
CA TYR A 20 -8.37 10.00 11.95
C TYR A 20 -8.71 11.17 12.89
N HIS A 21 -8.92 10.84 14.18
CA HIS A 21 -9.09 11.78 15.32
C HIS A 21 -8.02 12.88 15.42
N ASN A 22 -6.99 12.83 14.58
CA ASN A 22 -5.88 13.79 14.53
C ASN A 22 -6.25 15.19 14.06
N TYR A 23 -7.46 15.38 13.52
CA TYR A 23 -7.90 16.70 13.08
C TYR A 23 -8.79 17.42 14.11
N ALA A 24 -9.26 16.79 15.20
CA ALA A 24 -10.20 17.48 16.11
C ALA A 24 -9.64 18.76 16.79
N LEU A 25 -8.31 18.91 16.87
CA LEU A 25 -7.65 20.04 17.53
C LEU A 25 -7.34 21.25 16.63
N ALA A 26 -7.27 21.09 15.30
CA ALA A 26 -6.77 22.15 14.43
C ALA A 26 -7.79 23.25 14.14
N HIS A 27 -7.29 24.47 13.91
CA HIS A 27 -8.09 25.65 13.61
C HIS A 27 -8.60 25.61 12.15
N ASN A 28 -9.83 26.12 11.90
CA ASN A 28 -10.48 26.21 10.57
C ASN A 28 -10.77 24.89 9.84
N ILE A 29 -10.89 23.79 10.58
CA ILE A 29 -11.12 22.47 10.02
C ILE A 29 -12.52 22.29 9.42
N ALA A 30 -13.54 22.89 10.04
CA ALA A 30 -14.92 22.72 9.59
C ALA A 30 -15.09 23.10 8.11
N GLY A 31 -14.45 24.18 7.64
CA GLY A 31 -14.51 24.60 6.24
C GLY A 31 -13.75 23.69 5.29
N ARG A 32 -12.47 23.38 5.59
CA ARG A 32 -11.61 22.59 4.70
C ARG A 32 -12.02 21.11 4.64
N LEU A 33 -12.35 20.50 5.77
CA LEU A 33 -12.81 19.11 5.82
C LEU A 33 -14.24 18.96 5.32
N SER A 34 -15.07 20.00 5.32
CA SER A 34 -16.40 19.93 4.71
C SER A 34 -16.31 19.64 3.20
N LEU A 35 -15.40 20.32 2.49
CA LEU A 35 -15.16 20.05 1.06
C LEU A 35 -14.69 18.62 0.83
N VAL A 36 -13.69 18.17 1.61
CA VAL A 36 -13.15 16.81 1.52
C VAL A 36 -14.24 15.77 1.80
N ARG A 37 -15.01 15.95 2.87
CA ARG A 37 -16.17 15.11 3.22
C ARG A 37 -17.19 15.07 2.08
N HIS A 38 -17.45 16.21 1.43
CA HIS A 38 -18.35 16.28 0.29
C HIS A 38 -17.82 15.45 -0.90
N MET A 39 -16.54 15.59 -1.25
CA MET A 39 -15.92 14.82 -2.34
C MET A 39 -16.00 13.32 -2.08
N TYR A 40 -15.65 12.86 -0.87
CA TYR A 40 -15.75 11.45 -0.49
C TYR A 40 -17.19 10.94 -0.51
N LEU A 41 -18.15 11.75 -0.03
CA LEU A 41 -19.58 11.43 -0.09
C LEU A 41 -20.03 11.21 -1.53
N GLN A 42 -19.68 12.11 -2.45
CA GLN A 42 -20.06 11.98 -3.87
C GLN A 42 -19.42 10.74 -4.51
N SER A 43 -18.14 10.49 -4.26
CA SER A 43 -17.45 9.29 -4.78
C SER A 43 -18.14 8.01 -4.32
N MET A 44 -18.42 7.89 -3.02
CA MET A 44 -19.10 6.73 -2.44
C MET A 44 -20.51 6.55 -3.02
N VAL A 45 -21.30 7.62 -3.12
CA VAL A 45 -22.65 7.58 -3.67
C VAL A 45 -22.65 7.12 -5.12
N LYS A 46 -21.70 7.61 -5.92
CA LYS A 46 -21.53 7.17 -7.31
C LYS A 46 -21.13 5.70 -7.40
N THR A 47 -20.23 5.22 -6.54
CA THR A 47 -19.86 3.80 -6.49
C THR A 47 -21.06 2.91 -6.14
N LEU A 48 -21.88 3.32 -5.17
CA LEU A 48 -23.12 2.62 -4.81
C LEU A 48 -24.15 2.62 -5.94
N ALA A 49 -24.35 3.78 -6.58
CA ALA A 49 -25.26 3.95 -7.69
C ALA A 49 -24.87 3.03 -8.86
N ALA A 50 -23.59 3.04 -9.25
CA ALA A 50 -23.05 2.18 -10.30
C ALA A 50 -23.22 0.69 -9.97
N LYS A 51 -22.95 0.29 -8.72
CA LYS A 51 -23.08 -1.11 -8.29
C LYS A 51 -24.53 -1.62 -8.38
N HIS A 52 -25.49 -0.77 -8.01
CA HIS A 52 -26.91 -1.14 -8.09
C HIS A 52 -27.55 -0.85 -9.46
N LYS A 53 -26.80 -0.28 -10.42
CA LYS A 53 -27.32 0.23 -11.70
C LYS A 53 -28.52 1.19 -11.50
N GLN A 54 -28.43 2.02 -10.47
CA GLN A 54 -29.47 2.97 -10.08
C GLN A 54 -28.93 4.41 -10.08
N SER A 55 -29.81 5.39 -9.94
CA SER A 55 -29.41 6.80 -9.82
C SER A 55 -28.89 7.14 -8.43
N SER A 56 -28.07 8.19 -8.32
CA SER A 56 -27.60 8.72 -7.03
C SER A 56 -28.76 9.10 -6.09
N ALA A 57 -29.88 9.59 -6.64
CA ALA A 57 -31.07 9.91 -5.87
C ALA A 57 -31.70 8.66 -5.21
N TRP A 58 -31.69 7.52 -5.90
CA TRP A 58 -32.12 6.24 -5.31
C TRP A 58 -31.24 5.85 -4.11
N VAL A 59 -29.92 6.03 -4.21
CA VAL A 59 -28.97 5.75 -3.12
C VAL A 59 -29.30 6.60 -1.89
N TYR A 60 -29.52 7.90 -2.05
CA TYR A 60 -29.90 8.77 -0.94
C TYR A 60 -31.23 8.35 -0.31
N ARG A 61 -32.26 8.04 -1.10
CA ARG A 61 -33.55 7.57 -0.56
C ARG A 61 -33.42 6.25 0.21
N ARG A 62 -32.62 5.32 -0.29
CA ARG A 62 -32.44 3.98 0.27
C ARG A 62 -31.63 4.01 1.57
N TYR A 63 -30.50 4.71 1.57
CA TYR A 63 -29.47 4.59 2.61
C TYR A 63 -29.28 5.84 3.47
N ALA A 64 -29.80 7.02 3.08
CA ALA A 64 -29.69 8.19 3.95
C ALA A 64 -30.61 8.03 5.17
N ARG A 65 -30.07 8.34 6.34
CA ARG A 65 -30.77 8.38 7.62
C ARG A 65 -30.41 9.70 8.31
N LYS A 66 -31.32 10.18 9.16
CA LYS A 66 -31.03 11.28 10.07
C LYS A 66 -30.65 10.68 11.42
N LEU A 67 -29.54 11.15 12.00
CA LEU A 67 -29.17 10.85 13.38
C LEU A 67 -30.03 11.71 14.32
N GLU A 68 -30.08 11.35 15.60
CA GLU A 68 -30.78 12.10 16.65
C GLU A 68 -30.29 13.56 16.72
N ASP A 69 -29.01 13.79 16.45
CA ASP A 69 -28.39 15.12 16.36
C ASP A 69 -28.79 15.92 15.08
N GLY A 70 -29.80 15.48 14.33
CA GLY A 70 -30.27 16.13 13.09
C GLY A 70 -29.36 15.94 11.87
N ARG A 71 -28.21 15.29 12.03
CA ARG A 71 -27.20 15.11 10.96
C ARG A 71 -27.61 14.02 9.97
N ARG A 72 -27.47 14.30 8.68
CA ARG A 72 -27.70 13.31 7.61
C ARG A 72 -26.47 12.41 7.46
N VAL A 73 -26.67 11.11 7.64
CA VAL A 73 -25.66 10.05 7.50
C VAL A 73 -26.12 9.02 6.49
N ILE A 74 -25.17 8.34 5.85
CA ILE A 74 -25.48 7.19 4.99
C ILE A 74 -25.16 5.92 5.78
N VAL A 75 -26.15 5.06 5.94
CA VAL A 75 -26.05 3.81 6.72
C VAL A 75 -26.34 2.63 5.82
N VAL A 76 -25.41 1.68 5.77
CA VAL A 76 -25.57 0.42 5.06
C VAL A 76 -25.50 -0.72 6.08
N THR A 77 -26.60 -1.45 6.21
CA THR A 77 -26.71 -2.62 7.10
C THR A 77 -26.76 -3.89 6.26
N ILE A 78 -25.85 -4.83 6.52
CA ILE A 78 -25.86 -6.16 5.91
C ILE A 78 -26.25 -7.18 6.97
N PRO A 79 -27.38 -7.90 6.80
CA PRO A 79 -27.74 -9.00 7.67
C PRO A 79 -26.71 -10.14 7.52
N ARG A 80 -26.35 -10.77 8.62
CA ARG A 80 -25.47 -11.94 8.67
C ARG A 80 -26.18 -13.05 9.42
N ASP A 81 -25.86 -14.29 9.07
CA ASP A 81 -26.41 -15.46 9.75
C ASP A 81 -26.01 -15.45 11.25
N PRO A 82 -26.95 -15.71 12.17
CA PRO A 82 -26.63 -15.88 13.59
C PRO A 82 -25.53 -16.93 13.78
N PRO A 83 -24.56 -16.72 14.69
CA PRO A 83 -24.52 -15.76 15.80
C PRO A 83 -23.80 -14.43 15.48
N LYS A 84 -23.49 -14.14 14.21
CA LYS A 84 -22.67 -12.97 13.86
C LYS A 84 -23.51 -11.70 13.81
N LYS A 85 -23.10 -10.67 14.56
CA LYS A 85 -23.75 -9.34 14.51
C LYS A 85 -23.79 -8.81 13.07
N PRO A 86 -24.90 -8.18 12.65
CA PRO A 86 -25.02 -7.58 11.32
C PRO A 86 -23.95 -6.53 11.12
N LEU A 87 -23.45 -6.43 9.90
CA LEU A 87 -22.39 -5.50 9.57
C LEU A 87 -23.02 -4.15 9.23
N VAL A 88 -22.85 -3.19 10.14
CA VAL A 88 -23.34 -1.82 9.96
C VAL A 88 -22.14 -0.94 9.62
N ALA A 89 -22.22 -0.26 8.50
CA ALA A 89 -21.24 0.74 8.10
C ALA A 89 -21.93 2.09 7.94
N MET A 90 -21.34 3.12 8.54
CA MET A 90 -21.88 4.47 8.58
C MET A 90 -20.86 5.47 8.05
N PHE A 91 -21.31 6.35 7.14
CA PHE A 91 -20.51 7.47 6.67
C PHE A 91 -21.00 8.79 7.28
N GLY A 92 -20.06 9.55 7.85
CA GLY A 92 -20.32 10.87 8.43
C GLY A 92 -20.94 10.95 9.84
N PRO A 93 -20.89 9.94 10.74
CA PRO A 93 -21.43 10.07 12.09
C PRO A 93 -20.62 11.03 12.99
N HIS A 94 -19.33 11.24 12.67
CA HIS A 94 -18.47 12.13 13.43
C HIS A 94 -18.74 13.60 13.09
N SER A 95 -18.73 14.45 14.13
CA SER A 95 -18.83 15.90 13.97
C SER A 95 -17.50 16.44 13.42
N LEU A 96 -17.59 17.43 12.52
CA LEU A 96 -16.42 18.18 12.06
C LEU A 96 -16.12 19.40 12.96
N ALA A 97 -16.87 19.56 14.05
CA ALA A 97 -16.62 20.59 15.04
C ALA A 97 -15.29 20.33 15.77
N ARG A 98 -14.59 21.41 16.11
CA ARG A 98 -13.37 21.36 16.91
C ARG A 98 -13.73 20.89 18.31
N ASP A 99 -13.00 19.91 18.82
CA ASP A 99 -13.08 19.49 20.22
C ASP A 99 -11.70 19.67 20.86
N PRO A 100 -11.51 20.71 21.70
CA PRO A 100 -10.23 20.98 22.36
C PRO A 100 -9.87 19.93 23.43
N LYS A 101 -10.81 19.08 23.85
CA LYS A 101 -10.60 18.01 24.84
C LYS A 101 -10.43 16.63 24.19
N ALA A 102 -10.37 16.54 22.87
CA ALA A 102 -10.25 15.28 22.15
C ALA A 102 -8.94 14.54 22.52
N THR A 103 -9.07 13.31 23.01
CA THR A 103 -7.92 12.43 23.25
C THR A 103 -7.41 11.87 21.92
N ILE A 104 -6.23 12.31 21.49
CA ILE A 104 -5.60 11.80 20.26
C ILE A 104 -5.08 10.38 20.52
N LYS A 105 -5.70 9.39 19.88
CA LYS A 105 -5.14 8.03 19.80
C LYS A 105 -4.25 7.95 18.57
N ASP A 106 -2.97 8.27 18.73
CA ASP A 106 -1.99 8.05 17.66
C ASP A 106 -1.73 6.55 17.51
N ARG A 107 -2.45 5.94 16.57
CA ARG A 107 -2.24 4.53 16.25
C ARG A 107 -1.09 4.47 15.26
N LYS A 108 0.12 4.13 15.73
CA LYS A 108 1.22 3.78 14.82
C LYS A 108 0.70 2.77 13.80
N PRO A 109 0.68 3.08 12.50
CA PRO A 109 0.30 2.08 11.51
C PRO A 109 1.30 0.92 11.66
N CYS A 110 0.81 -0.26 12.02
CA CYS A 110 1.57 -1.50 11.86
C CYS A 110 1.67 -1.78 10.35
N THR A 111 2.53 -1.05 9.66
CA THR A 111 2.92 -1.33 8.29
C THR A 111 3.79 -2.58 8.32
N TYR A 112 3.17 -3.76 8.26
CA TYR A 112 3.87 -5.00 7.97
C TYR A 112 4.29 -4.96 6.49
N LEU A 113 5.34 -4.18 6.20
CA LEU A 113 5.92 -4.15 4.87
C LEU A 113 6.53 -5.53 4.61
N PRO A 114 6.12 -6.25 3.56
CA PRO A 114 6.78 -7.50 3.22
C PRO A 114 8.27 -7.20 3.02
N ARG A 115 9.15 -7.97 3.69
CA ARG A 115 10.61 -7.84 3.50
C ARG A 115 10.91 -7.90 2.01
N THR A 116 11.51 -6.83 1.49
CA THR A 116 11.88 -6.76 0.08
C THR A 116 12.88 -7.87 -0.23
N GLU A 117 12.90 -8.34 -1.48
CA GLU A 117 13.78 -9.42 -1.92
C GLU A 117 15.26 -9.14 -1.62
N LEU A 118 15.67 -7.87 -1.73
CA LEU A 118 17.02 -7.41 -1.37
C LEU A 118 17.34 -7.59 0.12
N VAL A 119 16.41 -7.22 1.01
CA VAL A 119 16.62 -7.37 2.45
C VAL A 119 16.77 -8.85 2.83
N LYS A 120 15.98 -9.73 2.22
CA LYS A 120 16.11 -11.18 2.42
C LYS A 120 17.48 -11.70 1.96
N ARG A 121 18.00 -11.20 0.83
CA ARG A 121 19.32 -11.58 0.30
C ARG A 121 20.48 -11.09 1.16
N LEU A 122 20.40 -9.86 1.65
CA LEU A 122 21.38 -9.31 2.58
C LEU A 122 21.40 -10.10 3.89
N LEU A 123 20.23 -10.46 4.43
CA LEU A 123 20.12 -11.29 5.63
C LEU A 123 20.64 -12.72 5.43
N ASN A 124 20.68 -13.22 4.19
CA ASN A 124 21.30 -14.52 3.89
C ASN A 124 22.84 -14.48 4.07
N GLY A 125 23.45 -13.28 4.09
CA GLY A 125 24.86 -13.09 4.45
C GLY A 125 25.86 -13.81 3.55
N LYS A 126 25.48 -14.12 2.30
CA LYS A 126 26.26 -14.93 1.36
C LYS A 126 26.42 -14.20 0.04
N CYS A 127 27.63 -14.29 -0.53
CA CYS A 127 27.92 -13.85 -1.88
C CYS A 127 27.14 -14.71 -2.86
N GLU A 128 26.36 -14.08 -3.72
CA GLU A 128 25.54 -14.78 -4.72
C GLU A 128 26.36 -15.32 -5.89
N LEU A 129 27.63 -14.91 -5.98
CA LEU A 129 28.52 -15.32 -7.05
C LEU A 129 29.43 -16.47 -6.63
N CYS A 130 30.07 -16.39 -5.46
CA CYS A 130 31.02 -17.41 -4.99
C CYS A 130 30.61 -18.12 -3.69
N GLY A 131 29.49 -17.74 -3.06
CA GLY A 131 29.02 -18.36 -1.82
C GLY A 131 29.76 -17.93 -0.54
N SER A 132 30.84 -17.16 -0.63
CA SER A 132 31.58 -16.63 0.53
C SER A 132 30.66 -15.82 1.46
N VAL A 133 30.90 -15.91 2.77
CA VAL A 133 30.18 -15.16 3.81
C VAL A 133 30.97 -13.94 4.31
N GLU A 134 32.17 -13.71 3.79
CA GLU A 134 33.05 -12.66 4.27
C GLU A 134 32.75 -11.33 3.58
N ARG A 135 32.63 -10.26 4.38
CA ARG A 135 32.52 -8.85 3.94
C ARG A 135 31.59 -8.67 2.73
N ILE A 136 30.31 -8.88 2.99
CA ILE A 136 29.25 -8.81 1.98
C ILE A 136 28.87 -7.35 1.68
N GLU A 137 28.89 -7.01 0.40
CA GLU A 137 28.58 -5.71 -0.17
C GLU A 137 27.53 -5.86 -1.28
N VAL A 138 26.79 -4.78 -1.59
CA VAL A 138 25.82 -4.77 -2.69
C VAL A 138 26.44 -4.06 -3.88
N HIS A 139 26.68 -4.80 -4.95
CA HIS A 139 27.02 -4.20 -6.24
C HIS A 139 25.73 -3.71 -6.92
N HIS A 140 25.65 -2.41 -7.19
CA HIS A 140 24.50 -1.78 -7.84
C HIS A 140 24.88 -1.22 -9.22
N VAL A 141 24.02 -1.46 -10.21
CA VAL A 141 24.18 -0.91 -11.56
C VAL A 141 23.05 0.07 -11.90
N ARG A 142 23.40 1.18 -12.54
CA ARG A 142 22.47 2.27 -12.89
C ARG A 142 21.25 1.78 -13.69
N LYS A 143 21.48 1.08 -14.80
CA LYS A 143 20.43 0.53 -15.68
C LYS A 143 20.82 -0.85 -16.21
N LEU A 144 19.89 -1.81 -16.14
CA LEU A 144 20.06 -3.15 -16.73
C LEU A 144 20.18 -3.10 -18.26
N ALA A 145 19.48 -2.16 -18.91
CA ALA A 145 19.55 -1.98 -20.36
C ALA A 145 20.98 -1.63 -20.82
N ASP A 146 21.70 -0.83 -20.05
CA ASP A 146 23.07 -0.42 -20.36
C ASP A 146 24.02 -1.62 -20.28
N VAL A 147 23.85 -2.48 -19.27
CA VAL A 147 24.60 -3.75 -19.15
C VAL A 147 24.32 -4.67 -20.33
N ARG A 148 23.03 -4.86 -20.68
CA ARG A 148 22.63 -5.69 -21.82
C ARG A 148 23.22 -5.17 -23.12
N LYS A 149 23.22 -3.84 -23.33
CA LYS A 149 23.82 -3.20 -24.51
C LYS A 149 25.33 -3.36 -24.53
N LYS A 150 26.01 -3.17 -23.38
CA LYS A 150 27.47 -3.28 -23.25
C LYS A 150 28.00 -4.66 -23.65
N TYR A 151 27.27 -5.72 -23.33
CA TYR A 151 27.65 -7.10 -23.64
C TYR A 151 26.85 -7.70 -24.81
N HIS A 152 26.16 -6.88 -25.60
CA HIS A 152 25.46 -7.34 -26.79
C HIS A 152 26.48 -7.84 -27.84
N GLY A 153 26.36 -9.10 -28.27
CA GLY A 153 27.29 -9.70 -29.24
C GLY A 153 28.67 -10.05 -28.69
N ARG A 154 28.89 -9.98 -27.37
CA ARG A 154 30.11 -10.44 -26.69
C ARG A 154 29.76 -11.53 -25.69
N LYS A 155 30.70 -12.41 -25.35
CA LYS A 155 30.52 -13.36 -24.25
C LYS A 155 30.38 -12.57 -22.93
N PRO A 156 29.21 -12.55 -22.28
CA PRO A 156 29.06 -11.81 -21.03
C PRO A 156 29.82 -12.50 -19.90
N PRO A 157 30.48 -11.75 -19.01
CA PRO A 157 31.04 -12.32 -17.79
C PRO A 157 29.90 -12.82 -16.90
N GLN A 158 30.21 -13.77 -16.01
CA GLN A 158 29.15 -14.52 -15.33
C GLN A 158 28.26 -13.67 -14.41
N TRP A 159 28.82 -12.64 -13.77
CA TRP A 159 28.04 -11.72 -12.95
C TRP A 159 26.98 -10.96 -13.79
N VAL A 160 27.26 -10.69 -15.07
CA VAL A 160 26.30 -10.09 -16.01
C VAL A 160 25.21 -11.08 -16.36
N THR A 161 25.57 -12.32 -16.67
CA THR A 161 24.60 -13.38 -16.96
C THR A 161 23.64 -13.58 -15.78
N PHE A 162 24.16 -13.62 -14.56
CA PHE A 162 23.37 -13.69 -13.33
C PHE A 162 22.41 -12.51 -13.18
N MET A 163 22.93 -11.29 -13.33
CA MET A 163 22.14 -10.07 -13.17
C MET A 163 21.03 -9.97 -14.22
N LEU A 164 21.32 -10.35 -15.47
CA LEU A 164 20.35 -10.38 -16.57
C LEU A 164 19.29 -11.47 -16.37
N GLY A 165 19.68 -12.67 -15.91
CA GLY A 165 18.75 -13.76 -15.59
C GLY A 165 17.79 -13.38 -14.47
N ARG A 166 18.31 -12.75 -13.41
CA ARG A 166 17.51 -12.32 -12.25
C ARG A 166 16.71 -11.03 -12.50
N ARG A 167 17.04 -10.28 -13.56
CA ARG A 167 16.41 -9.00 -13.93
C ARG A 167 16.40 -7.99 -12.78
N ARG A 168 17.47 -7.94 -11.97
CA ARG A 168 17.64 -7.00 -10.84
C ARG A 168 18.88 -6.15 -11.02
N LYS A 169 18.83 -4.87 -10.62
CA LYS A 169 19.96 -3.93 -10.67
C LYS A 169 21.01 -4.15 -9.57
N THR A 170 20.79 -5.12 -8.68
CA THR A 170 21.61 -5.37 -7.50
C THR A 170 22.04 -6.82 -7.43
N VAL A 171 23.30 -7.05 -7.10
CA VAL A 171 23.88 -8.37 -6.79
C VAL A 171 24.63 -8.27 -5.47
N VAL A 172 24.41 -9.23 -4.59
CA VAL A 172 25.06 -9.30 -3.27
C VAL A 172 26.35 -10.09 -3.43
N VAL A 173 27.50 -9.46 -3.16
CA VAL A 173 28.83 -10.01 -3.44
C VAL A 173 29.78 -9.80 -2.27
N CYS A 174 30.79 -10.64 -2.12
CA CYS A 174 31.89 -10.34 -1.19
C CYS A 174 32.83 -9.26 -1.75
N GLN A 175 33.64 -8.66 -0.90
CA GLN A 175 34.60 -7.61 -1.26
C GLN A 175 35.53 -8.00 -2.44
N SER A 176 36.00 -9.25 -2.51
CA SER A 176 36.87 -9.71 -3.60
C SER A 176 36.13 -9.72 -4.94
N CYS A 177 34.93 -10.31 -4.98
CA CYS A 177 34.08 -10.30 -6.17
C CYS A 177 33.67 -8.87 -6.57
N HIS A 178 33.39 -8.01 -5.60
CA HIS A 178 33.06 -6.61 -5.86
C HIS A 178 34.20 -5.89 -6.58
N ARG A 179 35.45 -6.08 -6.12
CA ARG A 179 36.65 -5.54 -6.79
C ARG A 179 36.83 -6.11 -8.19
N SER A 180 36.72 -7.42 -8.37
CA SER A 180 36.84 -8.06 -9.69
C SER A 180 35.80 -7.55 -10.70
N ILE A 181 34.59 -7.21 -10.24
CA ILE A 181 33.56 -6.61 -11.09
C ILE A 181 33.96 -5.19 -11.53
N HIS A 182 34.47 -4.36 -10.61
CA HIS A 182 34.92 -2.99 -10.93
C HIS A 182 36.11 -2.97 -11.88
N VAL A 183 37.06 -3.89 -11.70
CA VAL A 183 38.25 -4.02 -12.56
C VAL A 183 37.91 -4.71 -13.90
N GLY A 184 36.76 -5.38 -13.99
CA GLY A 184 36.30 -6.06 -15.22
C GLY A 184 36.91 -7.44 -15.44
N THR A 185 37.53 -8.04 -14.43
CA THR A 185 38.25 -9.33 -14.48
C THR A 185 37.49 -10.50 -13.82
N TYR A 186 36.20 -10.33 -13.52
CA TYR A 186 35.43 -11.40 -12.89
C TYR A 186 35.09 -12.53 -13.88
N ASP A 187 35.90 -13.61 -13.83
CA ASP A 187 35.70 -14.88 -14.56
C ASP A 187 35.44 -16.07 -13.60
N GLY A 188 34.79 -15.80 -12.46
CA GLY A 188 34.60 -16.77 -11.36
C GLY A 188 33.83 -18.07 -11.71
N PRO A 189 33.61 -18.95 -10.73
CA PRO A 189 33.01 -20.27 -10.97
C PRO A 189 31.57 -20.15 -11.48
N LYS A 190 31.21 -21.03 -12.45
CA LYS A 190 29.89 -21.08 -13.07
C LYS A 190 28.79 -21.08 -12.01
N LEU A 191 27.86 -20.15 -12.18
CA LEU A 191 26.65 -20.06 -11.37
C LEU A 191 25.69 -21.14 -11.86
N ASN A 192 25.38 -22.09 -10.99
CA ASN A 192 24.40 -23.15 -11.24
C ASN A 192 22.97 -22.60 -11.13
#